data_AF-A0AAV6EG96-F1
#
_entry.id   AF-A0AAV6EG96-F1
#
_cell.length_a   1.000
_cell.length_b   1.000
_cell.length_c   1.000
_cell.angle_alpha   90.00
_cell.angle_beta   90.00
_cell.angle_gamma   90.00
#
_symmetry.space_group_name_H-M   'P 1'
#
loop_
_entity.id
_entity.type
_entity.pdbx_description
1 polymer ?
#
loop_
_entity_poly.entity_id
_entity_poly.type
_entity_poly.pdbx_seq_one_letter_code
_entity_poly.pdbx_strand_id
1 'polypeptide(L)'
;ELPFLGKSGVNFYTRYIDENYGASNEHSFDGYVAHINWFKPIHFFGKNRFLSFQGYIDYEFGSKLKADSFERYYRTSDSLQGYFGLYYHDKHWLFGYGLKAYKNMTQWKNNQELNGKRTNTTGFGHYFSLGYKF
;
A
#
# COMPACT_ATOMS: atom_id res chain seq x y z
N GLU A 1 5.54 22.63 -16.66
CA GLU A 1 5.71 22.57 -15.19
C GLU A 1 5.78 21.11 -14.74
N LEU A 2 6.51 20.80 -13.66
CA LEU A 2 6.46 19.45 -13.08
C LEU A 2 5.10 19.25 -12.38
N PRO A 3 4.47 18.08 -12.49
CA PRO A 3 3.24 17.78 -11.74
C PRO A 3 3.43 18.04 -10.25
N PHE A 4 2.34 18.36 -9.54
CA PHE A 4 2.38 18.63 -8.10
C PHE A 4 3.11 17.54 -7.30
N LEU A 5 2.99 16.27 -7.73
CA LEU A 5 3.63 15.10 -7.11
C LEU A 5 4.97 14.68 -7.77
N GLY A 6 5.54 15.49 -8.66
CA GLY A 6 6.78 15.13 -9.37
C GLY A 6 6.56 14.01 -10.39
N LYS A 7 7.54 13.11 -10.52
CA LYS A 7 7.41 11.96 -11.44
C LYS A 7 6.38 11.01 -10.86
N SER A 8 5.31 10.78 -11.61
CA SER A 8 4.16 9.98 -11.17
C SER A 8 3.85 8.88 -12.18
N GLY A 9 3.33 7.76 -11.69
CA GLY A 9 2.84 6.64 -12.51
C GLY A 9 1.43 6.24 -12.08
N VAL A 10 0.61 5.84 -13.05
CA VAL A 10 -0.74 5.32 -12.82
C VAL A 10 -0.87 4.01 -13.59
N ASN A 11 -1.27 2.95 -12.90
CA ASN A 11 -1.47 1.63 -13.47
C ASN A 11 -2.84 1.11 -13.09
N PHE A 12 -3.46 0.38 -14.01
CA PHE A 12 -4.72 -0.31 -13.79
C PHE A 12 -4.58 -1.74 -14.27
N TYR A 13 -4.81 -2.72 -13.40
CA TYR A 13 -4.59 -4.12 -13.73
C TYR A 13 -5.54 -5.04 -12.97
N THR A 14 -5.69 -6.27 -13.47
CA THR A 14 -6.28 -7.40 -12.74
C THR A 14 -5.17 -8.34 -12.29
N ARG A 15 -5.47 -9.26 -11.37
CA ARG A 15 -4.49 -10.18 -10.79
C ARG A 15 -4.99 -11.61 -10.94
N TYR A 16 -4.10 -12.51 -11.34
CA TYR A 16 -4.28 -13.93 -11.08
C TYR A 16 -3.72 -14.21 -9.69
N ILE A 17 -4.57 -14.63 -8.78
CA ILE A 17 -4.18 -15.00 -7.41
C ILE A 17 -3.79 -16.46 -7.46
N ASP A 18 -2.54 -16.77 -7.14
CA ASP A 18 -2.09 -18.16 -7.02
C ASP A 18 -2.43 -18.66 -5.61
N GLU A 19 -1.59 -18.34 -4.63
CA GLU A 19 -1.82 -18.59 -3.21
C GLU A 19 -2.29 -17.32 -2.48
N ASN A 20 -3.19 -17.48 -1.51
CA ASN A 20 -3.78 -16.44 -0.64
C ASN A 20 -4.22 -17.02 0.72
N TYR A 21 -3.34 -17.77 1.37
CA TYR A 21 -3.55 -18.31 2.73
C TYR A 21 -4.83 -19.17 2.87
N GLY A 22 -5.17 -19.96 1.84
CA GLY A 22 -6.34 -20.83 1.80
C GLY A 22 -7.67 -20.09 1.57
N ALA A 23 -7.63 -18.85 1.10
CA ALA A 23 -8.84 -18.08 0.81
C ALA A 23 -9.51 -18.54 -0.49
N SER A 24 -10.80 -18.27 -0.65
CA SER A 24 -11.60 -18.83 -1.72
C SER A 24 -11.27 -18.32 -3.13
N ASN A 25 -10.43 -17.29 -3.25
CA ASN A 25 -10.09 -16.66 -4.51
C ASN A 25 -8.75 -17.15 -5.11
N GLU A 26 -8.10 -18.13 -4.47
CA GLU A 26 -6.91 -18.81 -4.97
C GLU A 26 -7.14 -19.44 -6.36
N HIS A 27 -6.05 -19.55 -7.11
CA HIS A 27 -5.97 -20.06 -8.48
C HIS A 27 -6.98 -19.44 -9.47
N SER A 28 -7.27 -18.15 -9.32
CA SER A 28 -8.26 -17.46 -10.16
C SER A 28 -7.90 -15.99 -10.44
N PHE A 29 -8.43 -15.46 -11.55
CA PHE A 29 -8.43 -14.01 -11.74
C PHE A 29 -9.44 -13.36 -10.81
N ASP A 30 -8.95 -12.51 -9.90
CA ASP A 30 -9.75 -11.89 -8.86
C ASP A 30 -9.40 -10.42 -8.60
N GLY A 31 -10.44 -9.59 -8.74
CA GLY A 31 -10.36 -8.16 -8.52
C GLY A 31 -9.49 -7.38 -9.51
N TYR A 32 -9.41 -6.09 -9.22
CA TYR A 32 -8.67 -5.09 -9.96
C TYR A 32 -7.89 -4.22 -8.97
N VAL A 33 -6.82 -3.60 -9.46
CA VAL A 33 -6.02 -2.66 -8.69
C VAL A 33 -5.82 -1.39 -9.50
N ALA A 34 -6.15 -0.27 -8.89
CA ALA A 34 -5.68 1.04 -9.30
C ALA A 34 -4.46 1.43 -8.46
N HIS A 35 -3.29 1.49 -9.09
CA HIS A 35 -2.02 1.81 -8.45
C HIS A 35 -1.53 3.18 -8.91
N ILE A 36 -1.29 4.08 -7.98
CA ILE A 36 -0.71 5.40 -8.22
C ILE A 36 0.57 5.51 -7.41
N ASN A 37 1.67 5.94 -8.02
CA ASN A 37 2.93 6.21 -7.31
C ASN A 37 3.53 7.55 -7.71
N TRP A 38 4.41 8.05 -6.85
CA TRP A 38 5.10 9.31 -7.10
C TRP A 38 6.46 9.38 -6.44
N PHE A 39 7.32 10.22 -7.02
CA PHE A 39 8.60 10.62 -6.48
C PHE A 39 8.87 12.09 -6.82
N LYS A 40 9.07 12.90 -5.78
CA LYS A 40 9.37 14.32 -5.92
C LYS A 40 10.50 14.73 -4.97
N PRO A 41 11.67 15.12 -5.47
CA PRO A 41 12.61 15.93 -4.70
C PRO A 41 11.95 17.26 -4.34
N ILE A 42 11.87 17.57 -3.05
CA ILE A 42 11.22 18.78 -2.52
C ILE A 42 12.22 19.83 -2.04
N HIS A 43 13.46 19.44 -1.71
CA HIS A 43 14.51 20.37 -1.33
C HIS A 43 15.90 19.79 -1.59
N PHE A 44 16.86 20.60 -2.06
CA PHE A 44 18.22 20.17 -2.36
C PHE A 44 19.23 20.90 -1.45
N PHE A 45 20.10 20.13 -0.79
CA PHE A 45 21.21 20.60 0.05
C PHE A 45 22.58 20.54 -0.68
N GLY A 46 22.55 20.23 -1.97
CA GLY A 46 23.72 20.02 -2.83
C GLY A 46 23.38 19.06 -3.98
N LYS A 47 24.37 18.75 -4.81
CA LYS A 47 24.16 17.96 -6.04
C LYS A 47 23.56 16.56 -5.80
N ASN A 48 23.98 15.89 -4.72
CA ASN A 48 23.59 14.50 -4.41
C ASN A 48 22.81 14.38 -3.08
N ARG A 49 22.47 15.50 -2.45
CA ARG A 49 21.82 15.53 -1.14
C ARG A 49 20.50 16.25 -1.25
N PHE A 50 19.39 15.55 -1.04
CA PHE A 50 18.06 16.12 -1.18
C PHE A 50 17.03 15.43 -0.31
N LEU A 51 16.00 16.17 0.07
CA LEU A 51 14.79 15.65 0.68
C LEU A 51 13.79 15.34 -0.44
N SER A 52 13.14 14.18 -0.37
CA SER A 52 12.09 13.78 -1.29
C SER A 52 10.79 13.48 -0.55
N PHE A 53 9.69 13.71 -1.25
CA PHE A 53 8.39 13.16 -0.92
C PHE A 53 8.06 12.08 -1.95
N GLN A 54 7.91 10.85 -1.48
CA GLN A 54 7.70 9.69 -2.34
C GLN A 54 6.69 8.74 -1.70
N GLY A 55 5.94 8.03 -2.53
CA GLY A 55 4.87 7.20 -2.01
C GLY A 55 4.06 6.51 -3.08
N TYR A 56 3.02 5.82 -2.62
CA TYR A 56 2.07 5.15 -3.48
C TYR A 56 0.69 5.07 -2.81
N ILE A 57 -0.33 4.83 -3.63
CA ILE A 57 -1.68 4.45 -3.23
C ILE A 57 -2.09 3.26 -4.09
N ASP A 58 -2.55 2.20 -3.44
CA ASP A 58 -3.22 1.06 -4.06
C ASP A 58 -4.67 1.01 -3.60
N TYR A 59 -5.57 1.02 -4.57
CA TYR A 59 -6.97 0.68 -4.35
C TYR A 59 -7.29 -0.63 -5.05
N GLU A 60 -7.53 -1.66 -4.25
CA GLU A 60 -7.93 -2.98 -4.69
C GLU A 60 -9.45 -3.08 -4.57
N PHE A 61 -10.12 -3.60 -5.61
CA PHE A 61 -11.58 -3.69 -5.61
C PHE A 61 -12.09 -4.80 -6.52
N GLY A 62 -13.37 -5.16 -6.35
CA GLY A 62 -14.03 -6.15 -7.21
C GLY A 62 -13.63 -7.61 -6.92
N SER A 63 -13.03 -7.87 -5.76
CA SER A 63 -12.68 -9.23 -5.35
C SER A 63 -13.91 -10.06 -4.96
N LYS A 64 -13.80 -11.38 -5.14
CA LYS A 64 -14.82 -12.39 -4.87
C LYS A 64 -14.66 -13.09 -3.52
N LEU A 65 -13.82 -12.57 -2.60
CA LEU A 65 -13.63 -13.05 -1.23
C LEU A 65 -14.90 -12.96 -0.36
N LYS A 66 -15.85 -13.85 -0.63
CA LYS A 66 -17.16 -13.97 0.00
C LYS A 66 -17.82 -15.33 -0.28
N ALA A 67 -17.02 -16.35 -0.63
CA ALA A 67 -17.55 -17.62 -1.11
C ALA A 67 -18.27 -18.38 0.00
N ASP A 68 -17.74 -18.35 1.22
CA ASP A 68 -18.32 -19.01 2.38
C ASP A 68 -18.82 -18.04 3.48
N SER A 69 -19.40 -18.58 4.55
CA SER A 69 -19.93 -17.80 5.66
C SER A 69 -18.83 -17.06 6.43
N PHE A 70 -17.64 -17.64 6.54
CA PHE A 70 -16.50 -17.04 7.21
C PHE A 70 -16.04 -15.80 6.43
N GLU A 71 -15.79 -15.93 5.14
CA GLU A 71 -15.36 -14.82 4.31
C GLU A 71 -16.41 -13.73 4.19
N ARG A 72 -17.69 -14.09 4.06
CA ARG A 72 -18.76 -13.08 4.09
C ARG A 72 -18.75 -12.26 5.37
N TYR A 73 -18.36 -12.85 6.49
CA TYR A 73 -18.28 -12.14 7.76
C TYR A 73 -16.98 -11.33 7.92
N TYR A 74 -15.83 -11.92 7.56
CA TYR A 74 -14.50 -11.36 7.88
C TYR A 74 -13.78 -10.67 6.72
N ARG A 75 -14.15 -10.92 5.46
CA ARG A 75 -13.46 -10.39 4.27
C ARG A 75 -14.30 -9.34 3.55
N THR A 76 -13.64 -8.53 2.72
CA THR A 76 -14.27 -7.50 1.89
C THR A 76 -13.79 -7.58 0.45
N SER A 77 -14.59 -7.08 -0.49
CA SER A 77 -14.25 -7.02 -1.91
C SER A 77 -13.29 -5.88 -2.26
N ASP A 78 -12.97 -5.00 -1.30
CA ASP A 78 -12.11 -3.83 -1.48
C ASP A 78 -11.00 -3.70 -0.41
N SER A 79 -9.93 -3.01 -0.73
CA SER A 79 -8.86 -2.64 0.20
C SER A 79 -8.19 -1.37 -0.32
N LEU A 80 -7.87 -0.46 0.59
CA LEU A 80 -7.09 0.74 0.27
C LEU A 80 -5.84 0.73 1.13
N GLN A 81 -4.70 1.01 0.50
CA GLN A 81 -3.47 1.29 1.22
C GLN A 81 -2.73 2.44 0.56
N GLY A 82 -2.17 3.32 1.36
CA GLY A 82 -1.35 4.43 0.92
C GLY A 82 -0.12 4.55 1.80
N TYR A 83 1.02 4.83 1.17
CA TYR A 83 2.27 5.10 1.85
C TYR A 83 2.78 6.48 1.45
N PHE A 84 3.13 7.29 2.46
CA PHE A 84 3.55 8.68 2.33
C PHE A 84 4.90 8.85 3.02
N GLY A 85 5.96 8.87 2.23
CA GLY A 85 7.34 8.87 2.70
C GLY A 85 8.03 10.20 2.53
N LEU A 86 8.72 10.63 3.59
CA LEU A 86 9.74 11.68 3.54
C LEU A 86 11.12 11.03 3.67
N TYR A 87 11.97 11.25 2.67
CA TYR A 87 13.27 10.61 2.60
C TYR A 87 14.39 11.61 2.37
N TYR A 88 15.43 11.53 3.19
CA TYR A 88 16.70 12.18 2.94
C TYR A 88 17.60 11.25 2.13
N HIS A 89 17.97 11.71 0.94
CA HIS A 89 18.89 11.04 0.04
C HIS A 89 20.26 11.69 0.16
N ASP A 90 21.30 10.88 0.28
CA ASP A 90 22.71 11.25 0.06
C ASP A 90 23.31 10.36 -1.06
N LYS A 91 24.58 10.56 -1.42
CA LYS A 91 25.28 9.76 -2.43
C LYS A 91 25.17 8.26 -2.16
N HIS A 92 25.43 7.85 -0.93
CA HIS A 92 25.42 6.44 -0.53
C HIS A 92 24.31 6.09 0.44
N TRP A 93 23.77 7.05 1.19
CA TRP A 93 22.79 6.76 2.22
C TRP A 93 21.38 7.20 1.85
N LEU A 94 20.40 6.54 2.46
CA LEU A 94 18.99 6.84 2.42
C LEU A 94 18.42 6.72 3.82
N PHE A 95 17.79 7.77 4.32
CA PHE A 95 17.08 7.77 5.60
C PHE A 95 15.64 8.18 5.34
N GLY A 96 14.67 7.48 5.92
CA GLY A 96 13.26 7.72 5.64
C GLY A 96 12.37 7.60 6.86
N TYR A 97 11.32 8.41 6.87
CA TYR A 97 10.15 8.24 7.72
C TYR A 97 8.90 8.16 6.84
N GLY A 98 8.08 7.15 7.09
CA GLY A 98 6.89 6.88 6.29
C GLY A 98 5.64 6.76 7.14
N LEU A 99 4.56 7.38 6.68
CA LEU A 99 3.20 7.15 7.19
C LEU A 99 2.46 6.22 6.24
N LYS A 100 1.86 5.16 6.78
CA LYS A 100 0.97 4.26 6.04
C LYS A 100 -0.46 4.50 6.51
N ALA A 101 -1.36 4.79 5.59
CA ALA A 101 -2.80 4.84 5.83
C ALA A 101 -3.44 3.64 5.13
N TYR A 102 -4.37 2.96 5.77
CA TYR A 102 -4.98 1.77 5.20
C TYR A 102 -6.43 1.62 5.64
N LYS A 103 -7.25 1.01 4.78
CA LYS A 103 -8.65 0.66 5.03
C LYS A 103 -8.90 -0.74 4.53
N ASN A 104 -9.46 -1.57 5.42
CA ASN A 104 -9.66 -2.99 5.19
C ASN A 104 -8.41 -3.68 4.62
N MET A 105 -7.26 -3.41 5.23
CA MET A 105 -5.95 -3.89 4.79
C MET A 105 -5.99 -5.39 4.53
N THR A 106 -5.39 -5.80 3.41
CA THR A 106 -5.39 -7.19 2.90
C THR A 106 -6.80 -7.80 2.81
N GLN A 107 -7.79 -6.96 2.53
CA GLN A 107 -9.20 -7.31 2.35
C GLN A 107 -9.86 -7.94 3.56
N TRP A 108 -9.37 -7.62 4.77
CA TRP A 108 -10.05 -7.95 6.01
C TRP A 108 -10.99 -6.83 6.43
N LYS A 109 -12.24 -7.17 6.73
CA LYS A 109 -13.19 -6.23 7.31
C LYS A 109 -12.69 -5.75 8.66
N ASN A 110 -12.73 -4.44 8.85
CA ASN A 110 -12.38 -3.83 10.11
C ASN A 110 -13.42 -4.11 11.20
N ASN A 111 -12.99 -4.13 12.46
CA ASN A 111 -13.84 -4.20 13.65
C ASN A 111 -14.77 -5.44 13.71
N GLN A 112 -14.34 -6.57 13.12
CA GLN A 112 -15.01 -7.86 13.27
C GLN A 112 -14.40 -8.62 14.45
N GLU A 113 -15.22 -9.30 15.25
CA GLU A 113 -14.72 -10.11 16.37
C GLU A 113 -14.26 -11.48 15.86
N LEU A 114 -12.95 -11.73 15.96
CA LEU A 114 -12.31 -12.99 15.60
C LEU A 114 -11.49 -13.49 16.79
N ASN A 115 -11.83 -14.67 17.30
CA ASN A 115 -11.13 -15.32 18.42
C ASN A 115 -10.96 -14.41 19.66
N GLY A 116 -12.04 -13.70 20.05
CA GLY A 116 -12.05 -12.81 21.21
C GLY A 116 -11.27 -11.50 21.03
N LYS A 117 -10.83 -11.19 19.80
CA LYS A 117 -10.19 -9.91 19.47
C LYS A 117 -10.86 -9.27 18.27
N ARG A 118 -10.96 -7.95 18.27
CA ARG A 118 -11.47 -7.21 17.12
C ARG A 118 -10.37 -7.02 16.08
N THR A 119 -10.68 -7.26 14.82
CA THR A 119 -9.79 -6.95 13.70
C THR A 119 -9.55 -5.44 13.65
N ASN A 120 -8.29 -5.04 13.49
CA ASN A 120 -7.89 -3.64 13.34
C ASN A 120 -7.17 -3.46 11.99
N THR A 121 -7.98 -3.37 10.94
CA THR A 121 -7.53 -3.38 9.53
C THR A 121 -7.83 -2.06 8.83
N THR A 122 -8.24 -1.03 9.57
CA THR A 122 -8.37 0.34 9.08
C THR A 122 -7.72 1.30 10.07
N GLY A 123 -6.74 2.07 9.62
CA GLY A 123 -6.01 2.97 10.49
C GLY A 123 -4.72 3.49 9.87
N PHE A 124 -3.76 3.79 10.75
CA PHE A 124 -2.46 4.34 10.40
C PHE A 124 -1.33 3.53 11.03
N GLY A 125 -0.22 3.42 10.32
CA GLY A 125 1.05 2.89 10.82
C GLY A 125 2.19 3.76 10.34
N HIS A 126 3.38 3.54 10.88
CA HIS A 126 4.57 4.28 10.47
C HIS A 126 5.82 3.40 10.37
N TYR A 127 6.80 3.87 9.62
CA TYR A 127 8.03 3.14 9.35
C TYR A 127 9.22 4.09 9.39
N PHE A 128 10.34 3.59 9.93
CA PHE A 128 11.66 4.18 9.75
C PHE A 128 12.45 3.32 8.77
N SER A 129 13.17 3.95 7.86
CA SER A 129 13.91 3.27 6.80
C SER A 129 15.36 3.75 6.78
N LEU A 130 16.29 2.81 6.71
CA LEU A 130 17.72 3.06 6.49
C LEU A 130 18.20 2.20 5.33
N GLY A 131 18.85 2.80 4.34
CA GLY A 131 19.36 2.09 3.17
C GLY A 131 20.71 2.60 2.68
N TYR A 132 21.45 1.73 2.03
CA TYR A 132 22.73 2.02 1.38
C TYR A 132 22.63 1.78 -0.14
N LYS A 133 23.19 2.70 -0.94
CA LYS A 133 23.22 2.68 -2.40
C LYS A 133 24.63 2.28 -2.85
N PHE A 134 24.72 1.12 -3.50
CA PHE A 134 25.96 0.55 -4.05
C PHE A 134 26.44 1.32 -5.28
#